data_AF-A0A661LXV9-F1
#
_entry.id   AF-A0A661LXV9-F1
#
_cell.length_a   1.000
_cell.length_b   1.000
_cell.length_c   1.000
_cell.angle_alpha   90.00
_cell.angle_beta   90.00
_cell.angle_gamma   90.00
#
_symmetry.space_group_name_H-M   'P 1'
#
loop_
_entity.id
_entity.type
_entity.pdbx_description
1 polymer ?
#
loop_
_entity_poly.entity_id
_entity_poly.type
_entity_poly.pdbx_seq_one_letter_code
_entity_poly.pdbx_strand_id
1 'polypeptide(L)'
;MTVHLQVELDKLKKRILALGAMVEEQLYNAVKALKDRDGGLARAVVESDREIDAWEVEVEEECLKILALHQPVAADLRFIIAVIKINNDLERIGDEAVNIAEAVTYLAGRPA
;
A
#
# COMPACT_ATOMS: atom_id res chain seq x y z
N MET A 1 4.39 13.64 -25.88
CA MET A 1 4.29 13.66 -24.40
C MET A 1 4.88 14.97 -23.90
N THR A 2 4.14 15.75 -23.11
CA THR A 2 4.65 17.00 -22.55
C THR A 2 5.62 16.69 -21.40
N VAL A 3 6.65 17.52 -21.20
CA VAL A 3 7.63 17.34 -20.11
C VAL A 3 6.94 17.27 -18.75
N HIS A 4 5.85 18.04 -18.58
CA HIS A 4 5.04 18.03 -17.36
C HIS A 4 4.39 16.66 -17.09
N LEU A 5 3.74 16.05 -18.08
CA LEU A 5 3.11 14.73 -17.91
C LEU A 5 4.15 13.68 -17.53
N GLN A 6 5.32 13.68 -18.18
CA GLN A 6 6.38 12.73 -17.86
C GLN A 6 6.83 12.85 -16.40
N VAL A 7 7.01 14.07 -15.90
CA VAL A 7 7.38 14.32 -14.50
C VAL A 7 6.33 13.80 -13.54
N GLU A 8 5.05 14.00 -13.82
CA GLU A 8 3.95 13.50 -12.98
C GLU A 8 3.87 11.97 -13.00
N LEU A 9 4.06 11.32 -14.16
CA LEU A 9 4.13 9.86 -14.26
C LEU A 9 5.32 9.27 -13.48
N ASP A 10 6.47 9.93 -13.53
CA ASP A 10 7.66 9.51 -12.78
C ASP A 10 7.47 9.67 -11.26
N LYS A 11 6.77 10.73 -10.82
CA LYS A 11 6.37 10.89 -9.41
C LYS A 11 5.39 9.80 -8.98
N LEU A 12 4.37 9.53 -9.79
CA LEU A 12 3.39 8.49 -9.51
C LEU A 12 4.05 7.12 -9.38
N LYS A 13 5.00 6.80 -10.29
CA LYS A 13 5.82 5.58 -10.21
C LYS A 13 6.60 5.48 -8.90
N LYS A 14 7.20 6.57 -8.42
CA LYS A 14 7.94 6.57 -7.15
C LYS A 14 7.01 6.37 -5.95
N ARG A 15 5.83 7.00 -5.95
CA ARG A 15 4.83 6.84 -4.88
C ARG A 15 4.34 5.40 -4.76
N ILE A 16 3.94 4.77 -5.86
CA ILE A 16 3.46 3.38 -5.82
C ILE A 16 4.56 2.39 -5.39
N LEU A 17 5.82 2.64 -5.76
CA LEU A 17 6.95 1.84 -5.28
C LEU A 17 7.21 2.01 -3.79
N ALA A 18 7.07 3.23 -3.26
CA ALA A 18 7.21 3.50 -1.83
C ALA A 18 6.09 2.84 -1.02
N LEU A 19 4.83 2.97 -1.48
CA LEU A 19 3.70 2.27 -0.86
C LEU A 19 3.91 0.75 -0.86
N GLY A 20 4.39 0.19 -1.98
CA GLY A 20 4.72 -1.23 -2.05
C GLY A 20 5.77 -1.68 -1.03
N ALA A 21 6.78 -0.85 -0.77
CA ALA A 21 7.79 -1.16 0.25
C ALA A 21 7.22 -1.10 1.68
N MET A 22 6.30 -0.16 1.95
CA MET A 22 5.62 -0.06 3.25
C MET A 22 4.73 -1.28 3.51
N VAL A 23 3.94 -1.68 2.52
CA VAL A 23 3.09 -2.88 2.59
C VAL A 23 3.92 -4.16 2.74
N GLU A 24 5.05 -4.27 2.04
CA GLU A 24 5.99 -5.39 2.20
C GLU A 24 6.54 -5.47 3.62
N GLU A 25 6.95 -4.34 4.20
CA GLU A 25 7.43 -4.27 5.59
C GLU A 25 6.33 -4.63 6.60
N GLN A 26 5.12 -4.11 6.41
CA GLN A 26 3.97 -4.41 7.27
C GLN A 26 3.64 -5.90 7.26
N LEU A 27 3.58 -6.53 6.07
CA LEU A 27 3.35 -7.96 5.92
C LEU A 27 4.47 -8.79 6.57
N TYR A 28 5.73 -8.40 6.35
CA TYR A 28 6.87 -9.05 7.00
C TYR A 28 6.73 -9.01 8.53
N ASN A 29 6.39 -7.85 9.09
CA ASN A 29 6.21 -7.67 10.53
C ASN A 29 5.02 -8.47 11.07
N ALA A 30 3.91 -8.57 10.32
CA ALA A 30 2.74 -9.38 10.70
C ALA A 30 3.11 -10.87 10.80
N VAL A 31 3.79 -11.40 9.77
CA VAL A 31 4.25 -12.80 9.74
C VAL A 31 5.27 -13.07 10.85
N LYS A 32 6.18 -12.13 11.11
CA LYS A 32 7.15 -12.23 12.21
C LYS A 32 6.45 -12.24 13.57
N ALA A 33 5.49 -11.34 13.78
CA ALA A 33 4.70 -11.29 15.01
C ALA A 33 3.97 -12.62 15.24
N LEU A 34 3.43 -13.24 14.20
CA LEU A 34 2.79 -14.54 14.29
C LEU A 34 3.76 -15.65 14.67
N LYS A 35 4.90 -15.71 13.99
CA LYS A 35 5.94 -16.72 14.25
C LYS A 35 6.44 -16.66 15.69
N ASP A 36 6.69 -15.46 16.19
CA ASP A 36 7.30 -15.23 17.50
C ASP A 36 6.25 -15.06 18.61
N ARG A 37 4.95 -15.11 18.27
CA ARG A 37 3.81 -14.77 19.14
C ARG A 37 3.97 -13.40 19.82
N ASP A 38 4.53 -12.44 19.10
CA ASP A 38 4.80 -11.09 19.60
C ASP A 38 3.57 -10.19 19.44
N GLY A 39 2.77 -10.10 20.50
CA GLY A 39 1.62 -9.20 20.53
C GLY A 39 1.97 -7.71 20.53
N GLY A 40 3.22 -7.33 20.83
CA GLY A 40 3.69 -5.96 20.72
C GLY A 40 3.91 -5.56 19.27
N LEU A 41 4.63 -6.40 18.52
CA LEU A 41 4.84 -6.19 17.08
C LEU A 41 3.51 -6.25 16.30
N ALA A 42 2.60 -7.15 16.69
CA ALA A 42 1.26 -7.21 16.12
C ALA A 42 0.49 -5.88 16.27
N ARG A 43 0.50 -5.26 17.46
CA ARG A 43 -0.14 -3.95 17.65
C ARG A 43 0.49 -2.87 16.77
N ALA A 44 1.81 -2.88 16.63
CA ALA A 44 2.50 -1.92 15.78
C ALA A 44 2.08 -2.06 14.30
N VAL A 45 1.87 -3.27 13.81
CA VAL A 45 1.35 -3.54 12.46
C VAL A 45 -0.03 -2.89 12.25
N VAL A 46 -0.95 -3.11 13.19
CA VAL A 46 -2.32 -2.53 13.14
C VAL A 46 -2.27 -1.00 13.19
N GLU A 47 -1.37 -0.43 14.00
CA GLU A 47 -1.23 1.03 14.11
C GLU A 47 -0.62 1.66 12.85
N SER A 48 0.32 0.98 12.19
CA SER A 48 0.97 1.47 10.96
C SER A 48 0.07 1.49 9.73
N ASP A 49 -1.04 0.74 9.76
CA ASP A 49 -1.94 0.54 8.63
C ASP A 49 -2.60 1.84 8.14
N ARG A 50 -2.93 2.74 9.09
CA ARG A 50 -3.50 4.06 8.77
C ARG A 50 -2.63 4.89 7.84
N GLU A 51 -1.31 4.68 7.88
CA GLU A 51 -0.40 5.37 6.98
C GLU A 51 -0.51 4.80 5.57
N ILE A 52 -0.64 3.48 5.41
CA ILE A 52 -0.82 2.80 4.13
C ILE A 52 -2.15 3.24 3.50
N ASP A 53 -3.24 3.28 4.27
CA ASP A 53 -4.54 3.79 3.80
C ASP A 53 -4.45 5.23 3.28
N ALA A 54 -3.76 6.09 4.02
CA ALA A 54 -3.60 7.49 3.59
C ALA A 54 -2.82 7.60 2.28
N TRP A 55 -1.77 6.78 2.12
CA TRP A 55 -0.98 6.74 0.90
C TRP A 55 -1.75 6.15 -0.29
N GLU A 56 -2.60 5.14 -0.05
CA GLU A 56 -3.50 4.57 -1.05
C GLU A 56 -4.38 5.69 -1.64
N VAL A 57 -5.08 6.44 -0.79
CA VAL A 57 -5.95 7.53 -1.21
C VAL A 57 -5.17 8.59 -1.99
N GLU A 58 -4.00 9.00 -1.49
CA GLU A 58 -3.16 9.97 -2.20
C GLU A 58 -2.73 9.50 -3.59
N VAL A 59 -2.38 8.23 -3.75
CA VAL A 59 -1.99 7.65 -5.05
C VAL A 59 -3.18 7.62 -6.00
N GLU A 60 -4.37 7.25 -5.54
CA GLU A 60 -5.58 7.25 -6.36
C GLU A 60 -5.95 8.67 -6.80
N GLU A 61 -5.93 9.65 -5.88
CA GLU A 61 -6.21 11.06 -6.19
C GLU A 61 -5.26 11.61 -7.26
N GLU A 62 -3.95 11.30 -7.18
CA GLU A 62 -3.00 11.76 -8.19
C GLU A 62 -3.20 11.07 -9.54
N CYS A 63 -3.63 9.80 -9.56
CA CYS A 63 -4.03 9.14 -10.81
C CYS A 63 -5.21 9.89 -11.46
N LEU A 64 -6.26 10.18 -10.71
CA LEU A 64 -7.46 10.87 -11.20
C LEU A 64 -7.14 12.28 -11.71
N LYS A 65 -6.29 13.01 -10.99
CA LYS A 65 -5.83 14.34 -11.38
C LYS A 65 -5.04 14.31 -12.70
N ILE A 66 -4.12 13.37 -12.88
CA ILE A 66 -3.36 13.23 -14.14
C ILE A 66 -4.31 12.91 -15.30
N LEU A 67 -5.28 12.01 -15.09
CA LEU A 67 -6.29 11.67 -16.10
C LEU A 67 -7.11 12.90 -16.51
N ALA A 68 -7.58 13.70 -15.54
CA ALA A 68 -8.39 14.88 -15.78
C ALA A 68 -7.61 16.01 -16.48
N LEU A 69 -6.36 16.26 -16.07
CA LEU A 69 -5.56 17.37 -16.59
C LEU A 69 -4.93 17.10 -17.95
N HIS A 70 -4.49 15.87 -18.18
CA HIS A 70 -3.63 15.57 -19.33
C HIS A 70 -4.29 14.69 -20.40
N GLN A 71 -5.41 14.04 -20.10
CA GLN A 71 -6.14 13.14 -21.01
C GLN A 71 -5.18 12.18 -21.76
N PRO A 72 -4.33 11.43 -21.02
CA PRO A 72 -3.32 10.58 -21.63
C PRO A 72 -3.96 9.44 -22.45
N VAL A 73 -3.20 8.93 -23.43
CA VAL A 73 -3.66 7.87 -24.35
C VAL A 73 -2.65 6.74 -24.45
N ALA A 74 -3.08 5.62 -25.01
CA ALA A 74 -2.25 4.46 -25.31
C ALA A 74 -1.41 3.99 -24.11
N ALA A 75 -0.08 4.13 -24.15
CA ALA A 75 0.82 3.62 -23.12
C ALA A 75 0.64 4.35 -21.78
N ASP A 76 0.52 5.68 -21.80
CA ASP A 76 0.44 6.51 -20.60
C ASP A 76 -0.87 6.24 -19.84
N LEU A 77 -1.98 6.11 -20.59
CA LEU A 77 -3.27 5.71 -20.00
C LEU A 77 -3.20 4.32 -19.36
N ARG A 78 -2.63 3.33 -20.07
CA ARG A 78 -2.48 1.97 -19.53
C ARG A 78 -1.60 1.94 -18.29
N PHE A 79 -0.56 2.78 -18.23
CA PHE A 79 0.29 2.90 -17.05
C PHE A 79 -0.50 3.39 -15.84
N ILE A 80 -1.28 4.48 -15.97
CA ILE A 80 -2.08 5.02 -14.86
C ILE A 80 -3.12 4.00 -14.39
N ILE A 81 -3.81 3.33 -15.32
CA ILE A 81 -4.78 2.27 -14.97
C ILE A 81 -4.09 1.09 -14.25
N ALA A 82 -2.86 0.75 -14.64
CA ALA A 82 -2.10 -0.27 -13.93
C ALA A 82 -1.75 0.19 -12.50
N VAL A 83 -1.37 1.46 -12.32
CA VAL A 83 -1.10 2.00 -10.97
C VAL A 83 -2.33 1.92 -10.07
N ILE A 84 -3.52 2.34 -10.55
CA ILE A 84 -4.77 2.25 -9.76
C ILE A 84 -5.03 0.80 -9.31
N LYS A 85 -4.87 -0.17 -10.22
CA LYS A 85 -5.08 -1.59 -9.90
C LYS A 85 -4.06 -2.10 -8.87
N ILE A 86 -2.79 -1.75 -9.05
CA ILE A 86 -1.73 -2.13 -8.12
C ILE A 86 -1.97 -1.48 -6.75
N ASN A 87 -2.42 -0.23 -6.70
CA ASN A 87 -2.75 0.47 -5.46
C ASN A 87 -3.79 -0.28 -4.63
N ASN A 88 -4.90 -0.65 -5.28
CA ASN A 88 -5.94 -1.46 -4.66
C ASN A 88 -5.44 -2.86 -4.25
N ASP A 89 -4.58 -3.49 -5.05
CA ASP A 89 -4.00 -4.79 -4.66
C ASP A 89 -3.04 -4.65 -3.46
N LEU A 90 -2.33 -3.52 -3.32
CA LEU A 90 -1.44 -3.23 -2.20
C LEU A 90 -2.20 -2.97 -0.89
N GLU A 91 -3.28 -2.19 -0.93
CA GLU A 91 -4.15 -1.97 0.24
C GLU A 91 -4.71 -3.29 0.76
N ARG A 92 -5.20 -4.15 -0.13
CA ARG A 92 -5.70 -5.48 0.27
C ARG A 92 -4.62 -6.36 0.89
N ILE A 93 -3.36 -6.20 0.51
CA ILE A 93 -2.25 -6.92 1.18
C ILE A 93 -2.02 -6.35 2.59
N GLY A 94 -2.12 -5.03 2.76
CA GLY A 94 -2.06 -4.38 4.06
C GLY A 94 -3.16 -4.85 5.01
N ASP A 95 -4.41 -4.87 4.54
CA ASP A 95 -5.57 -5.41 5.26
C ASP A 95 -5.33 -6.86 5.73
N GLU A 96 -4.79 -7.72 4.87
CA GLU A 96 -4.50 -9.10 5.25
C GLU A 96 -3.34 -9.19 6.27
N ALA A 97 -2.37 -8.26 6.22
CA ALA A 97 -1.34 -8.15 7.24
C ALA A 97 -1.93 -7.74 8.60
N VAL A 98 -2.91 -6.82 8.61
CA VAL A 98 -3.67 -6.45 9.81
C VAL A 98 -4.45 -7.65 10.34
N ASN A 99 -5.18 -8.38 9.50
CA ASN A 99 -5.91 -9.59 9.90
C ASN A 99 -5.00 -10.62 10.59
N ILE A 100 -3.79 -10.83 10.04
CA ILE A 100 -2.77 -11.68 10.67
C ILE A 100 -2.42 -11.12 12.06
N ALA A 101 -2.10 -9.84 12.17
CA ALA A 101 -1.69 -9.21 13.42
C ALA A 101 -2.80 -9.23 14.50
N GLU A 102 -4.06 -9.04 14.13
CA GLU A 102 -5.19 -9.17 15.05
C GLU A 102 -5.30 -10.60 15.59
N ALA A 103 -5.11 -11.61 14.73
CA ALA A 103 -5.07 -13.01 15.16
C ALA A 103 -3.91 -13.27 16.13
N VAL A 104 -2.74 -12.68 15.93
CA VAL A 104 -1.60 -12.77 16.88
C VAL A 104 -1.96 -12.19 18.23
N THR A 105 -2.59 -11.01 18.25
CA THR A 105 -3.01 -10.35 19.49
C THR A 105 -3.95 -11.25 20.31
N TYR A 106 -4.83 -11.98 19.64
CA TYR A 106 -5.70 -12.98 20.26
C TYR A 106 -4.96 -14.24 20.75
N LEU A 107 -3.93 -14.69 20.03
CA LEU A 107 -3.13 -15.88 20.36
C LEU A 107 -2.08 -15.64 21.46
N ALA A 108 -1.50 -14.45 21.52
CA ALA A 108 -0.46 -14.10 22.50
C ALA A 108 -0.95 -14.19 23.95
N GLY A 109 -2.26 -14.05 24.18
CA GLY A 109 -2.91 -14.24 25.48
C GLY A 109 -3.21 -15.69 25.87
N ARG A 110 -2.85 -16.69 25.04
CA ARG A 110 -3.19 -18.10 25.26
C ARG A 110 -1.95 -19.02 25.35
N PRO A 111 -2.09 -20.16 26.05
CA PRO A 111 -1.05 -21.19 26.06
C PRO A 111 -0.69 -21.67 24.65
N ALA A 112 0.53 -22.19 24.49
CA ALA A 112 1.03 -22.73 23.23
C ALA A 112 0.31 -24.00 22.80
#